data_AF-A0A7C5GXM7-F1
#
_entry.id   AF-A0A7C5GXM7-F1
#
_cell.length_a   1.000
_cell.length_b   1.000
_cell.length_c   1.000
_cell.angle_alpha   90.00
_cell.angle_beta   90.00
_cell.angle_gamma   90.00
#
_symmetry.space_group_name_H-M   'P 1'
#
loop_
_entity.id
_entity.type
_entity.pdbx_description
1 polymer ?
#
loop_
_entity_poly.entity_id
_entity_poly.type
_entity_poly.pdbx_seq_one_letter_code
_entity_poly.pdbx_strand_id
1 'polypeptide(L)'
;MFFKPIMKILNTVDEESPVDYEDVAVRPRQISQWYEIERAYRNQTVIEGVLETRTQTGYIVRIGEVTAFMPHYRFDVFQYPHIPPHYQEVRLGFHVIKIDPENQKAQVS
;
A
#
# COMPACT_ATOMS: atom_id res chain seq x y z
N MET A 1 -41.11 32.29 -15.23
CA MET A 1 -40.66 30.95 -15.67
C MET A 1 -39.14 30.96 -15.68
N PHE A 2 -38.51 29.80 -15.41
CA PHE A 2 -37.08 29.53 -15.24
C PHE A 2 -36.59 29.51 -13.79
N PHE A 3 -36.45 28.26 -13.33
CA PHE A 3 -36.03 27.81 -12.01
C PHE A 3 -34.62 28.28 -11.65
N LYS A 4 -34.42 28.62 -10.38
CA LYS A 4 -33.09 28.67 -9.77
C LYS A 4 -32.61 27.23 -9.51
N PRO A 5 -31.43 26.80 -9.97
CA PRO A 5 -30.82 25.59 -9.46
C PRO A 5 -30.12 25.84 -8.12
N ILE A 6 -30.26 24.83 -7.26
CA ILE A 6 -29.94 24.78 -5.83
C ILE A 6 -28.49 24.32 -5.63
N MET A 7 -27.85 24.85 -4.58
CA MET A 7 -26.50 24.57 -4.08
C MET A 7 -26.08 23.08 -4.10
N LYS A 8 -24.78 22.82 -4.35
CA LYS A 8 -23.87 22.34 -3.29
C LYS A 8 -22.40 22.55 -3.66
N ILE A 9 -21.70 23.13 -2.69
CA ILE A 9 -20.26 23.31 -2.59
C ILE A 9 -19.57 21.94 -2.50
N LEU A 10 -18.43 21.79 -3.18
CA LEU A 10 -17.22 21.19 -2.61
C LEU A 10 -16.02 21.70 -3.41
N ASN A 11 -15.33 22.63 -2.76
CA ASN A 11 -14.01 23.10 -3.12
C ASN A 11 -12.99 21.96 -3.05
N THR A 12 -11.86 22.27 -3.67
CA THR A 12 -10.55 21.62 -3.50
C THR A 12 -10.43 20.34 -4.30
N VAL A 13 -10.17 20.54 -5.60
CA VAL A 13 -9.23 19.69 -6.33
C VAL A 13 -7.96 19.69 -5.48
N ASP A 14 -7.76 18.62 -4.70
CA ASP A 14 -6.48 18.39 -4.03
C ASP A 14 -5.41 18.36 -5.12
N GLU A 15 -4.54 19.33 -5.00
CA GLU A 15 -3.33 19.54 -5.78
C GLU A 15 -2.45 18.31 -5.57
N GLU A 16 -2.60 17.27 -6.40
CA GLU A 16 -1.57 16.24 -6.55
C GLU A 16 -0.35 16.96 -7.14
N SER A 17 0.46 17.50 -6.23
CA SER A 17 1.69 18.21 -6.53
C SER A 17 2.55 17.30 -7.42
N PRO A 18 3.06 17.79 -8.56
CA PRO A 18 4.01 17.01 -9.35
C PRO A 18 5.20 16.72 -8.45
N VAL A 19 5.51 15.44 -8.24
CA VAL A 19 6.68 15.05 -7.46
C VAL A 19 7.89 15.34 -8.34
N ASP A 20 8.41 16.56 -8.21
CA ASP A 20 9.60 17.04 -8.91
C ASP A 20 10.77 16.09 -8.64
N TYR A 21 11.21 15.40 -9.70
CA TYR A 21 12.33 14.45 -9.67
C TYR A 21 13.67 15.11 -10.04
N GLU A 22 13.81 16.42 -9.86
CA GLU A 22 15.03 17.15 -10.21
C GLU A 22 15.67 17.83 -9.00
N ASP A 23 16.97 17.55 -8.85
CA ASP A 23 17.95 18.23 -8.02
C ASP A 23 17.81 18.16 -6.50
N VAL A 24 18.19 17.01 -5.91
CA VAL A 24 18.80 17.03 -4.58
C VAL A 24 19.98 16.05 -4.50
N ALA A 25 21.17 16.55 -4.80
CA ALA A 25 22.43 16.00 -4.30
C ALA A 25 22.50 16.14 -2.76
N VAL A 26 21.69 15.37 -2.04
CA VAL A 26 21.76 15.21 -0.58
C VAL A 26 21.95 13.73 -0.37
N ARG A 27 22.99 13.38 0.39
CA ARG A 27 23.23 12.02 0.89
C ARG A 27 21.87 11.42 1.21
N PRO A 28 21.47 10.27 0.63
CA PRO A 28 20.13 9.75 0.85
C PRO A 28 19.98 9.59 2.35
N ARG A 29 19.24 10.51 2.98
CA ARG A 29 18.68 10.27 4.29
C ARG A 29 17.78 9.10 3.96
N GLN A 30 18.21 7.88 4.27
CA GLN A 30 17.44 6.67 3.99
C GLN A 30 16.08 6.96 4.60
N ILE A 31 15.12 7.34 3.76
CA ILE A 31 13.75 7.49 4.19
C ILE A 31 13.41 6.06 4.57
N SER A 32 13.29 5.83 5.88
CA SER A 32 13.02 4.50 6.39
C SER A 32 11.80 4.00 5.65
N GLN A 33 11.87 2.85 4.99
CA GLN A 33 10.76 2.30 4.21
C GLN A 33 9.49 2.14 5.06
N TRP A 34 9.66 2.07 6.39
CA TRP A 34 8.58 2.17 7.36
C TRP A 34 7.75 3.47 7.24
N TYR A 35 8.40 4.62 7.01
CA TYR A 35 7.73 5.90 6.82
C TYR A 35 6.84 5.90 5.57
N GLU A 36 7.25 5.19 4.52
CA GLU A 36 6.45 5.01 3.31
C GLU A 36 5.18 4.20 3.60
N ILE A 37 5.28 3.14 4.39
CA ILE A 37 4.14 2.34 4.86
C ILE A 37 3.20 3.19 5.73
N GLU A 38 3.72 4.02 6.63
CA GLU A 38 2.91 4.93 7.45
C GLU A 38 2.18 5.98 6.60
N ARG A 39 2.82 6.48 5.54
CA ARG A 39 2.20 7.40 4.58
C ARG A 39 1.10 6.69 3.79
N ALA A 40 1.39 5.50 3.28
CA ALA A 40 0.41 4.71 2.54
C ALA A 40 -0.80 4.33 3.41
N TYR A 41 -0.59 4.03 4.69
CA TYR A 41 -1.67 3.77 5.64
C TYR A 41 -2.57 5.00 5.83
N ARG A 42 -1.98 6.20 5.99
CA ARG A 42 -2.74 7.44 6.17
C ARG A 42 -3.48 7.88 4.90
N ASN A 43 -2.83 7.76 3.76
CA ASN A 43 -3.35 8.22 2.47
C ASN A 43 -4.17 7.13 1.74
N GLN A 44 -4.29 5.94 2.34
CA GLN A 44 -4.91 4.76 1.72
C GLN A 44 -4.33 4.40 0.35
N THR A 45 -3.05 4.73 0.14
CA THR A 45 -2.35 4.51 -1.12
C THR A 45 -1.95 3.03 -1.27
N VAL A 46 -1.88 2.57 -2.51
CA VAL A 46 -1.38 1.22 -2.85
C VAL A 46 0.13 1.18 -2.66
N ILE A 47 0.64 0.11 -2.05
CA ILE A 47 2.07 -0.17 -1.90
C ILE A 47 2.44 -1.44 -2.66
N GLU A 48 3.62 -1.47 -3.26
CA GLU A 48 4.10 -2.65 -3.96
C GLU A 48 4.84 -3.60 -3.01
N GLY A 49 4.57 -4.89 -3.13
CA GLY A 49 5.24 -5.94 -2.37
C GLY A 49 5.30 -7.26 -3.12
N VAL A 50 6.04 -8.21 -2.56
CA VAL A 50 6.19 -9.56 -3.14
C VAL A 50 5.70 -10.60 -2.14
N LEU A 51 4.99 -11.61 -2.64
CA LEU A 51 4.54 -12.75 -1.83
C LEU A 51 5.71 -13.71 -1.61
N GLU A 52 6.15 -13.88 -0.36
CA GLU A 52 7.28 -14.77 -0.04
C GLU A 52 6.81 -16.17 0.35
N THR A 53 5.96 -16.26 1.37
CA THR A 53 5.63 -17.53 2.01
C THR A 53 4.15 -17.61 2.35
N ARG A 54 3.56 -18.79 2.16
CA ARG A 54 2.19 -19.12 2.61
C ARG A 54 2.24 -19.67 4.04
N THR A 55 1.44 -19.11 4.93
CA THR A 55 1.21 -19.63 6.28
C THR A 55 -0.18 -20.26 6.35
N GLN A 56 -0.50 -20.93 7.46
CA GLN A 56 -1.84 -21.51 7.67
C GLN A 56 -2.94 -20.44 7.70
N THR A 57 -2.61 -19.22 8.10
CA THR A 57 -3.55 -18.11 8.33
C THR A 57 -3.54 -17.08 7.21
N GLY A 58 -2.60 -17.14 6.26
CA GLY A 58 -2.46 -16.14 5.21
C GLY A 58 -1.13 -16.22 4.47
N TYR A 59 -0.62 -15.06 4.08
CA TYR A 59 0.61 -14.90 3.34
C TYR A 59 1.51 -13.87 4.00
N ILE A 60 2.81 -14.11 3.89
CA ILE A 60 3.84 -13.14 4.25
C ILE A 60 4.20 -12.38 2.98
N VAL A 61 4.04 -11.06 3.04
CA VAL A 61 4.34 -10.12 1.97
C VAL A 61 5.56 -9.31 2.37
N ARG A 62 6.56 -9.22 1.50
CA ARG A 62 7.72 -8.37 1.70
C ARG A 62 7.56 -7.05 0.95
N ILE A 63 7.64 -5.94 1.68
CA ILE A 63 7.62 -4.58 1.14
C ILE A 63 8.97 -3.96 1.48
N GLY A 64 9.89 -4.01 0.52
CA GLY A 64 11.29 -3.62 0.74
C GLY A 64 11.96 -4.50 1.81
N GLU A 65 12.28 -3.89 2.95
CA GLU A 65 12.91 -4.43 4.15
C GLU A 65 11.89 -4.75 5.25
N VAL A 66 10.63 -4.35 5.08
CA VAL A 66 9.56 -4.58 6.07
C VAL A 66 8.75 -5.81 5.67
N THR A 67 8.45 -6.63 6.66
CA THR A 67 7.57 -7.79 6.50
C THR A 67 6.15 -7.44 6.91
N ALA A 68 5.19 -7.69 6.02
CA ALA A 68 3.77 -7.53 6.29
C ALA A 68 3.03 -8.87 6.22
N PHE A 69 1.91 -8.93 6.92
CA PHE A 69 1.01 -10.08 6.92
C PHE A 69 -0.25 -9.78 6.12
N MET A 70 -0.60 -10.68 5.21
CA MET A 70 -1.86 -10.63 4.48
C MET A 70 -2.74 -11.81 4.91
N PRO A 71 -3.93 -11.58 5.49
CA PRO A 71 -4.82 -12.66 5.89
C PRO A 71 -5.36 -13.43 4.68
N HIS A 72 -5.54 -14.75 4.85
CA HIS A 72 -5.97 -15.68 3.78
C HIS A 72 -7.26 -15.27 3.07
N TYR A 73 -8.21 -14.66 3.81
CA TYR A 73 -9.57 -14.42 3.36
C TYR A 73 -9.72 -13.30 2.30
N ARG A 74 -8.65 -12.58 1.96
CA ARG A 74 -8.69 -11.52 0.94
C ARG A 74 -8.05 -11.89 -0.41
N PHE A 75 -7.62 -13.14 -0.58
CA PHE A 75 -7.24 -13.60 -1.92
C PHE A 75 -8.51 -13.88 -2.74
N ASP A 76 -8.52 -13.33 -3.95
CA ASP A 76 -9.58 -13.46 -4.94
C ASP A 76 -9.96 -14.94 -5.21
N VAL A 77 -11.15 -15.16 -5.77
CA VAL A 77 -11.99 -16.39 -5.87
C VAL A 77 -11.30 -17.77 -5.91
N PHE A 78 -10.04 -17.89 -6.33
CA PHE A 78 -9.31 -19.14 -6.47
C PHE A 78 -8.30 -19.39 -5.33
N GLN A 79 -8.50 -20.48 -4.59
CA GLN A 79 -7.57 -20.94 -3.56
C GLN A 79 -6.50 -21.85 -4.19
N TYR A 80 -5.26 -21.38 -4.23
CA TYR A 80 -4.11 -22.20 -4.64
C TYR A 80 -3.47 -22.90 -3.43
N PRO A 81 -3.13 -24.21 -3.53
CA PRO A 81 -2.47 -24.94 -2.44
C PRO A 81 -1.04 -24.46 -2.16
N HIS A 82 -0.41 -23.81 -3.13
CA HIS A 82 0.90 -23.16 -3.01
C HIS A 82 0.86 -21.83 -3.75
N ILE A 83 1.74 -20.91 -3.37
CA ILE A 83 1.94 -19.68 -4.14
C ILE A 83 2.50 -20.12 -5.49
N PRO A 84 1.83 -19.83 -6.62
CA PRO A 84 2.37 -20.19 -7.91
C PRO A 84 3.71 -19.49 -8.12
N PRO A 85 4.72 -20.14 -8.74
CA PRO A 85 6.07 -19.58 -8.86
C PRO A 85 6.12 -18.18 -9.49
N HIS A 86 5.20 -17.90 -10.42
CA HIS A 86 5.09 -16.61 -11.07
C HIS A 86 4.72 -15.45 -10.13
N TYR A 87 4.12 -15.71 -8.96
CA TYR A 87 3.79 -14.66 -7.98
C TYR A 87 4.93 -14.33 -7.02
N GLN A 88 6.01 -15.13 -6.99
CA GLN A 88 7.18 -14.87 -6.13
C GLN A 88 8.13 -13.83 -6.73
N GLU A 89 8.02 -13.56 -8.04
CA GLU A 89 8.87 -12.58 -8.74
C GLU A 89 8.08 -11.33 -9.16
N VAL A 90 6.75 -11.38 -9.06
CA VAL A 90 5.85 -10.28 -9.42
C VAL A 90 5.62 -9.38 -8.21
N ARG A 91 5.80 -8.09 -8.44
CA ARG A 91 5.38 -7.05 -7.49
C ARG A 91 3.88 -6.85 -7.63
N LEU A 92 3.17 -7.04 -6.53
CA LEU A 92 1.72 -6.84 -6.43
C LEU A 92 1.44 -5.60 -5.60
N GLY A 93 0.38 -4.89 -5.96
CA GLY A 93 -0.13 -3.76 -5.19
C GLY A 93 -0.99 -4.23 -4.02
N PHE A 94 -0.76 -3.68 -2.84
CA PHE A 94 -1.51 -3.96 -1.62
C PHE A 94 -1.94 -2.66 -0.93
N HIS A 95 -3.07 -2.68 -0.25
CA HIS A 95 -3.51 -1.64 0.68
C HIS A 95 -3.16 -2.01 2.12
N VAL A 96 -2.58 -1.06 2.83
CA VAL A 96 -2.28 -1.21 4.27
C VAL A 96 -3.56 -1.00 5.08
N ILE A 97 -3.97 -2.01 5.85
CA ILE A 97 -5.16 -1.94 6.72
C ILE A 97 -4.81 -1.59 8.16
N LYS A 98 -3.68 -2.09 8.65
CA LYS A 98 -3.28 -1.90 10.04
C LYS A 98 -1.77 -1.84 10.13
N ILE A 99 -1.27 -0.97 10.99
CA ILE A 99 0.15 -0.87 11.32
C ILE A 99 0.33 -0.96 12.84
N ASP A 100 1.45 -1.54 13.23
CA ASP A 100 1.98 -1.56 14.59
C ASP A 100 3.39 -0.95 14.51
N PRO A 101 3.54 0.35 14.82
CA PRO A 101 4.79 1.07 14.69
C PRO A 101 5.84 0.68 15.74
N GLU A 102 5.41 0.19 16.90
CA GLU A 102 6.33 -0.25 17.95
C GLU A 102 7.08 -1.51 17.53
N ASN A 103 6.38 -2.42 16.83
CA ASN A 103 6.93 -3.70 16.39
C ASN A 103 7.33 -3.72 14.90
N GLN A 104 7.15 -2.62 14.18
CA GLN A 104 7.34 -2.50 12.73
C GLN A 104 6.61 -3.60 11.94
N LYS A 105 5.36 -3.91 12.34
CA LYS A 105 4.52 -4.91 11.68
C LYS A 105 3.37 -4.23 10.97
N ALA A 106 3.05 -4.69 9.75
CA ALA A 106 1.92 -4.20 8.99
C ALA A 106 1.02 -5.35 8.55
N GLN A 107 -0.27 -5.06 8.42
CA GLN A 107 -1.26 -5.97 7.84
C GLN A 107 -1.81 -5.36 6.55
N VAL A 108 -1.79 -6.14 5.47
CA VAL A 108 -2.07 -5.68 4.10
C VAL A 108 -3.13 -6.55 3.39
N SER A 109 -3.50 -6.18 2.17
CA SER A 109 -4.29 -6.98 1.20
C SER A 109 -4.37 -6.37 -0.17
#